data_AF-A0A7Y9FI13-F1
#
_entry.id   AF-A0A7Y9FI13-F1
#
_cell.length_a   1.000
_cell.length_b   1.000
_cell.length_c   1.000
_cell.angle_alpha   90.00
_cell.angle_beta   90.00
_cell.angle_gamma   90.00
#
_symmetry.space_group_name_H-M   'P 1'
#
loop_
_entity.id
_entity.type
_entity.pdbx_description
1 polymer ?
#
loop_
_entity_poly.entity_id
_entity_poly.type
_entity_poly.pdbx_seq_one_letter_code
_entity_poly.pdbx_strand_id
1 'polypeptide(L)'
;MPSPTPATDRPRRARTARLAAGAAAVALLAGALVASPAGPAQAAGCTATYTVAASWGSGFTGNLAFTVDAPVDGWEVSWDFAAGEYLLQGWHADTTTTGTTVTARNPAWKRTLARGETWTVGFNATHTGRTPVPSAVRVNGVACTLPGASSPSATPTPSATPTRTATPTPTPTPTRTATPTPTPTRTATPAPTPTPTRTPAPTPTPTRTSTPTPTPTPTPSATSAPATWNPPASLAPALAEVWTHQEQTYNNGNLYAFRNYGWDQVIANGGYLNVCVRWDSTKPVSAALRDKIERVYAEQYQAWFDHLLDADGTTWNGWPYREVDVKVVGWAVRDRSLLQWDDAAMPVYVNDIREDAPQCPEDLGRFFHQDGRYPGGEELHYDQSLWLTDGFGGGAGGDWGQRMGTEYFLGAIDSPSITILQHEMGHTFGLDDFYDWTPTGVSKFVMRAGSSASITEFDGWMLRDWWRHLKPRYGL
;
A
#
# COMPACT_ATOMS: atom_id res chain seq x y z
N MET A 1 -3.98 18.20 -76.96
CA MET A 1 -2.79 17.79 -77.75
C MET A 1 -1.55 18.41 -77.10
N PRO A 2 -0.37 17.77 -77.10
CA PRO A 2 -0.09 16.39 -77.52
C PRO A 2 0.69 15.54 -76.49
N SER A 3 0.39 14.24 -76.44
CA SER A 3 1.35 13.14 -76.14
C SER A 3 2.05 12.75 -77.48
N PRO A 4 3.07 11.85 -77.59
CA PRO A 4 3.13 10.54 -76.91
C PRO A 4 4.51 9.90 -76.57
N THR A 5 4.38 8.78 -75.84
CA THR A 5 5.22 7.56 -75.70
C THR A 5 5.42 6.81 -77.05
N PRO A 6 6.01 5.58 -77.20
CA PRO A 6 6.26 4.44 -76.26
C PRO A 6 7.72 3.88 -76.34
N ALA A 7 8.14 2.62 -76.07
CA ALA A 7 7.46 1.33 -75.80
C ALA A 7 8.36 0.25 -75.09
N THR A 8 7.71 -0.68 -74.38
CA THR A 8 7.83 -2.20 -74.35
C THR A 8 9.20 -2.93 -74.55
N ASP A 9 9.43 -4.17 -74.08
CA ASP A 9 8.49 -5.30 -73.93
C ASP A 9 8.94 -6.44 -72.97
N ARG A 10 7.99 -7.32 -72.59
CA ARG A 10 8.12 -8.63 -71.92
C ARG A 10 6.99 -9.48 -72.53
N PRO A 11 7.18 -10.73 -73.03
CA PRO A 11 7.00 -11.90 -72.14
C PRO A 11 7.48 -13.31 -72.64
N ARG A 12 7.20 -14.34 -71.82
CA ARG A 12 6.58 -15.67 -72.11
C ARG A 12 7.30 -16.96 -71.65
N ARG A 13 6.45 -17.95 -71.34
CA ARG A 13 6.73 -19.30 -70.79
C ARG A 13 6.45 -20.39 -71.85
N ALA A 14 7.17 -21.51 -71.79
CA ALA A 14 6.70 -22.90 -72.04
C ALA A 14 7.85 -23.87 -71.66
N ARG A 15 7.73 -24.88 -70.77
CA ARG A 15 6.90 -26.11 -70.68
C ARG A 15 7.40 -27.31 -71.53
N THR A 16 7.51 -28.47 -70.85
CA THR A 16 7.50 -29.88 -71.36
C THR A 16 8.71 -30.37 -72.18
N ALA A 17 9.19 -31.64 -72.09
CA ALA A 17 8.86 -32.78 -71.22
C ALA A 17 9.85 -33.99 -71.33
N ARG A 18 9.82 -34.88 -70.30
CA ARG A 18 10.01 -36.37 -70.30
C ARG A 18 11.40 -37.06 -70.38
N LEU A 19 11.63 -37.93 -69.37
CA LEU A 19 12.26 -39.29 -69.36
C LEU A 19 13.79 -39.41 -69.66
N ALA A 20 14.60 -40.29 -69.03
CA ALA A 20 14.48 -41.16 -67.84
C ALA A 20 15.88 -41.72 -67.41
N ALA A 21 15.98 -42.33 -66.20
CA ALA A 21 17.18 -42.96 -65.56
C ALA A 21 18.34 -42.01 -65.20
N GLY A 22 19.06 -42.08 -64.06
CA GLY A 22 19.23 -43.11 -63.00
C GLY A 22 20.59 -43.82 -63.17
N ALA A 23 21.52 -43.93 -62.22
CA ALA A 23 21.68 -43.52 -60.80
C ALA A 23 23.15 -43.01 -60.60
N ALA A 24 23.74 -42.66 -59.44
CA ALA A 24 23.45 -42.92 -58.02
C ALA A 24 23.96 -41.75 -57.13
N ALA A 25 23.64 -41.78 -55.84
CA ALA A 25 23.72 -40.62 -54.94
C ALA A 25 24.87 -40.66 -53.92
N VAL A 26 25.54 -39.52 -53.73
CA VAL A 26 26.05 -39.01 -52.43
C VAL A 26 25.89 -37.50 -52.46
N ALA A 27 25.16 -36.91 -51.50
CA ALA A 27 24.95 -35.47 -51.42
C ALA A 27 25.43 -34.91 -50.07
N LEU A 28 26.45 -34.06 -50.12
CA LEU A 28 26.80 -33.15 -49.04
C LEU A 28 25.75 -32.02 -49.00
N LEU A 29 24.93 -31.96 -47.96
CA LEU A 29 24.00 -30.86 -47.72
C LEU A 29 24.56 -29.94 -46.64
N ALA A 30 24.95 -28.73 -47.04
CA ALA A 30 25.13 -27.61 -46.12
C ALA A 30 23.74 -27.14 -45.65
N GLY A 31 23.25 -27.72 -44.56
CA GLY A 31 22.03 -27.29 -43.90
C GLY A 31 22.25 -25.98 -43.16
N ALA A 32 21.40 -24.99 -43.40
CA ALA A 32 21.38 -23.77 -42.61
C ALA A 32 21.10 -24.10 -41.13
N LEU A 33 21.89 -23.54 -40.21
CA LEU A 33 21.56 -23.57 -38.79
C LEU A 33 20.31 -22.72 -38.54
N VAL A 34 19.15 -23.36 -38.59
CA VAL A 34 18.00 -22.92 -37.81
C VAL A 34 18.40 -23.10 -36.36
N ALA A 35 18.74 -21.99 -35.69
CA ALA A 35 18.82 -21.99 -34.24
C ALA A 35 17.42 -22.33 -33.72
N SER A 36 17.24 -23.55 -33.23
CA SER A 36 16.06 -23.90 -32.44
C SER A 36 15.92 -22.87 -31.31
N PRO A 37 14.70 -22.40 -30.98
CA PRO A 37 14.53 -21.71 -29.70
C PRO A 37 15.05 -22.66 -28.62
N ALA A 38 15.93 -22.17 -27.76
CA ALA A 38 16.37 -22.95 -26.62
C ALA A 38 15.13 -23.37 -25.84
N GLY A 39 14.96 -24.68 -25.60
CA GLY A 39 14.01 -25.13 -24.60
C GLY A 39 14.35 -24.49 -23.25
N PRO A 40 13.38 -24.40 -22.31
CA PRO A 40 13.65 -23.83 -20.99
C PRO A 40 14.87 -24.53 -20.39
N ALA A 41 15.89 -23.75 -20.04
CA ALA A 41 17.11 -24.26 -19.43
C ALA A 41 16.73 -25.03 -18.16
N GLN A 42 17.03 -26.32 -18.13
CA GLN A 42 16.61 -27.17 -17.02
C GLN A 42 17.35 -26.79 -15.74
N ALA A 43 16.56 -26.31 -14.77
CA ALA A 43 16.84 -26.28 -13.35
C ALA A 43 18.32 -26.14 -12.95
N ALA A 44 18.83 -24.91 -12.99
CA ALA A 44 19.74 -24.52 -11.92
C ALA A 44 18.95 -24.59 -10.61
N GLY A 45 19.54 -25.18 -9.56
CA GLY A 45 18.90 -25.31 -8.27
C GLY A 45 18.66 -23.96 -7.60
N CYS A 46 17.99 -24.05 -6.45
CA CYS A 46 17.99 -22.98 -5.48
C CYS A 46 18.18 -23.57 -4.08
N THR A 47 18.72 -22.76 -3.18
CA THR A 47 18.65 -23.03 -1.74
C THR A 47 17.68 -22.03 -1.12
N ALA A 48 16.96 -22.44 -0.08
CA ALA A 48 16.01 -21.58 0.61
C ALA A 48 16.15 -21.73 2.12
N THR A 49 15.89 -20.65 2.85
CA THR A 49 15.75 -20.65 4.31
C THR A 49 14.46 -19.95 4.69
N TYR A 50 13.78 -20.51 5.70
CA TYR A 50 12.54 -19.97 6.23
C TYR A 50 12.77 -19.67 7.71
N THR A 51 12.56 -18.42 8.12
CA THR A 51 12.72 -18.01 9.52
C THR A 51 11.46 -17.29 10.01
N VAL A 52 11.13 -17.49 11.28
CA VAL A 52 10.08 -16.72 11.98
C VAL A 52 10.80 -15.64 12.79
N ALA A 53 10.71 -14.39 12.35
CA ALA A 53 11.43 -13.27 12.95
C ALA A 53 10.73 -12.76 14.23
N ALA A 54 9.39 -12.79 14.25
CA ALA A 54 8.57 -12.44 15.40
C ALA A 54 7.23 -13.20 15.36
N SER A 55 6.58 -13.40 16.50
CA SER A 55 5.25 -14.02 16.63
C SER A 55 4.48 -13.36 17.77
N TRP A 56 3.18 -13.13 17.57
CA TRP A 56 2.29 -12.42 18.48
C TRP A 56 0.85 -12.93 18.33
N GLY A 57 0.15 -13.22 19.43
CA GLY A 57 -1.27 -13.61 19.40
C GLY A 57 -1.55 -14.82 18.49
N SER A 58 -2.13 -14.56 17.31
CA SER A 58 -2.38 -15.55 16.25
C SER A 58 -1.69 -15.19 14.92
N GLY A 59 -0.58 -14.45 14.96
CA GLY A 59 0.16 -13.95 13.80
C GLY A 59 1.68 -13.99 13.99
N PHE A 60 2.41 -13.94 12.88
CA PHE A 60 3.87 -13.92 12.87
C PHE A 60 4.44 -13.21 11.65
N THR A 61 5.65 -12.69 11.80
CA THR A 61 6.51 -12.27 10.68
C THR A 61 7.40 -13.42 10.30
N GLY A 62 7.32 -13.85 9.05
CA GLY A 62 8.23 -14.82 8.44
C GLY A 62 9.08 -14.17 7.36
N ASN A 63 10.29 -14.71 7.18
CA ASN A 63 11.16 -14.38 6.05
C ASN A 63 11.47 -15.66 5.28
N LEU A 64 11.19 -15.64 3.98
CA LEU A 64 11.65 -16.65 3.03
C LEU A 64 12.79 -16.07 2.20
N ALA A 65 14.03 -16.48 2.51
CA ALA A 65 15.19 -16.15 1.70
C ALA A 65 15.48 -17.30 0.71
N PHE A 66 15.84 -16.97 -0.53
CA PHE A 66 16.25 -17.96 -1.53
C PHE A 66 17.44 -17.46 -2.34
N THR A 67 18.35 -18.39 -2.67
CA THR A 67 19.54 -18.14 -3.49
C THR A 67 19.44 -18.95 -4.78
N VAL A 68 19.72 -18.32 -5.94
CA VAL A 68 19.60 -18.96 -7.27
C VAL A 68 20.95 -19.45 -7.80
N ASP A 69 21.04 -20.70 -8.27
CA ASP A 69 22.31 -21.29 -8.75
C ASP A 69 22.68 -20.88 -10.20
N ALA A 70 21.82 -20.10 -10.88
CA ALA A 70 22.09 -19.44 -12.15
C ALA A 70 21.33 -18.10 -12.25
N PRO A 71 21.71 -17.20 -13.17
CA PRO A 71 21.01 -15.93 -13.33
C PRO A 71 19.55 -16.13 -13.78
N VAL A 72 18.66 -15.28 -13.27
CA VAL A 72 17.22 -15.29 -13.56
C VAL A 72 16.77 -13.88 -13.98
N ASP A 73 15.93 -13.77 -15.00
CA ASP A 73 15.19 -12.55 -15.38
C ASP A 73 13.69 -12.86 -15.34
N GLY A 74 12.98 -12.21 -14.42
CA GLY A 74 11.64 -12.59 -14.01
C GLY A 74 11.69 -13.76 -13.05
N TRP A 75 11.53 -13.49 -11.76
CA TRP A 75 11.49 -14.51 -10.71
C TRP A 75 10.14 -14.52 -9.99
N GLU A 76 9.69 -15.72 -9.69
CA GLU A 76 8.53 -16.05 -8.90
C GLU A 76 8.97 -17.10 -7.88
N VAL A 77 8.84 -16.81 -6.59
CA VAL A 77 9.00 -17.83 -5.53
C VAL A 77 7.63 -18.23 -5.00
N SER A 78 7.40 -19.52 -4.82
CA SER A 78 6.18 -20.04 -4.20
C SER A 78 6.49 -21.04 -3.09
N TRP A 79 5.64 -21.06 -2.06
CA TRP A 79 5.72 -21.97 -0.92
C TRP A 79 4.34 -22.32 -0.37
N ASP A 80 4.25 -23.49 0.26
CA ASP A 80 3.01 -23.98 0.86
C ASP A 80 3.06 -23.83 2.38
N PHE A 81 2.08 -23.12 2.95
CA PHE A 81 1.83 -23.12 4.40
C PHE A 81 1.35 -24.51 4.86
N ALA A 82 1.81 -24.96 6.03
CA ALA A 82 1.77 -26.38 6.41
C ALA A 82 0.86 -26.71 7.62
N ALA A 83 0.29 -25.71 8.30
CA ALA A 83 -0.59 -25.85 9.47
C ALA A 83 -1.81 -24.90 9.46
N GLY A 84 -2.26 -24.47 8.27
CA GLY A 84 -3.45 -23.63 8.11
C GLY A 84 -3.19 -22.14 8.35
N GLU A 85 -1.94 -21.71 8.27
CA GLU A 85 -1.56 -20.31 8.14
C GLU A 85 -2.14 -19.71 6.84
N TYR A 86 -2.47 -18.43 6.87
CA TYR A 86 -2.74 -17.66 5.66
C TYR A 86 -1.95 -16.35 5.67
N LEU A 87 -1.56 -15.90 4.47
CA LEU A 87 -0.83 -14.66 4.28
C LEU A 87 -1.71 -13.46 4.64
N LEU A 88 -1.17 -12.51 5.40
CA LEU A 88 -1.79 -11.21 5.66
C LEU A 88 -1.26 -10.16 4.68
N GLN A 89 0.07 -10.06 4.58
CA GLN A 89 0.77 -9.16 3.66
C GLN A 89 2.19 -9.66 3.41
N GLY A 90 2.81 -9.24 2.32
CA GLY A 90 4.22 -9.48 2.00
C GLY A 90 4.91 -8.24 1.47
N TRP A 91 6.23 -8.17 1.64
CA TRP A 91 7.08 -7.09 1.15
C TRP A 91 8.32 -7.64 0.45
N HIS A 92 9.01 -6.76 -0.28
CA HIS A 92 10.11 -7.09 -1.21
C HIS A 92 9.68 -8.02 -2.37
N ALA A 93 8.39 -8.28 -2.54
CA ALA A 93 7.81 -9.01 -3.66
C ALA A 93 6.30 -8.70 -3.77
N ASP A 94 5.74 -8.81 -4.98
CA ASP A 94 4.30 -8.77 -5.20
C ASP A 94 3.69 -10.12 -4.78
N THR A 95 3.08 -10.18 -3.60
CA THR A 95 2.58 -11.44 -3.02
C THR A 95 1.09 -11.67 -3.28
N THR A 96 0.76 -12.93 -3.60
CA THR A 96 -0.61 -13.43 -3.77
C THR A 96 -0.74 -14.79 -3.09
N THR A 97 -1.97 -15.24 -2.80
CA THR A 97 -2.21 -16.55 -2.18
C THR A 97 -3.39 -17.25 -2.83
N THR A 98 -3.22 -18.54 -3.14
CA THR A 98 -4.28 -19.42 -3.65
C THR A 98 -4.33 -20.68 -2.79
N GLY A 99 -5.38 -20.85 -2.00
CA GLY A 99 -5.42 -21.92 -1.00
C GLY A 99 -4.33 -21.72 0.06
N THR A 100 -3.47 -22.72 0.27
CA THR A 100 -2.31 -22.66 1.16
C THR A 100 -1.02 -22.20 0.47
N THR A 101 -1.03 -22.06 -0.85
CA THR A 101 0.16 -21.69 -1.64
C THR A 101 0.28 -20.17 -1.72
N VAL A 102 1.37 -19.64 -1.19
CA VAL A 102 1.79 -18.26 -1.41
C VAL A 102 2.66 -18.19 -2.67
N THR A 103 2.45 -17.17 -3.49
CA THR A 103 3.25 -16.86 -4.67
C THR A 103 3.71 -15.41 -4.60
N ALA A 104 5.01 -15.20 -4.61
CA ALA A 104 5.67 -13.90 -4.51
C ALA A 104 6.47 -13.63 -5.79
N ARG A 105 6.09 -12.58 -6.53
CA ARG A 105 6.72 -12.19 -7.81
C ARG A 105 7.70 -11.05 -7.61
N ASN A 106 8.69 -10.96 -8.48
CA ASN A 106 9.60 -9.82 -8.51
C ASN A 106 8.83 -8.50 -8.70
N PRO A 107 9.19 -7.42 -7.97
CA PRO A 107 8.73 -6.09 -8.32
C PRO A 107 9.43 -5.63 -9.62
N ALA A 108 8.88 -4.62 -10.30
CA ALA A 108 9.38 -4.15 -11.59
C ALA A 108 10.86 -3.71 -11.57
N TRP A 109 11.33 -3.15 -10.45
CA TRP A 109 12.69 -2.67 -10.25
C TRP A 109 13.71 -3.78 -9.88
N LYS A 110 13.25 -4.99 -9.52
CA LYS A 110 14.12 -6.13 -9.14
C LYS A 110 13.86 -7.38 -9.99
N ARG A 111 13.66 -7.22 -11.30
CA ARG A 111 13.45 -8.34 -12.23
C ARG A 111 14.54 -9.40 -12.24
N THR A 112 15.80 -9.00 -12.06
CA THR A 112 16.96 -9.87 -12.28
C THR A 112 17.69 -10.24 -10.99
N LEU A 113 18.10 -11.51 -10.89
CA LEU A 113 19.02 -12.04 -9.88
C LEU A 113 20.21 -12.71 -10.57
N ALA A 114 21.42 -12.47 -10.07
CA ALA A 114 22.64 -13.12 -10.53
C ALA A 114 22.82 -14.51 -9.90
N ARG A 115 23.71 -15.34 -10.47
CA ARG A 115 24.12 -16.61 -9.86
C ARG A 115 24.69 -16.35 -8.46
N GLY A 116 24.17 -17.07 -7.46
CA GLY A 116 24.59 -16.95 -6.07
C GLY A 116 24.01 -15.73 -5.35
N GLU A 117 23.13 -14.96 -6.00
CA GLU A 117 22.42 -13.86 -5.37
C GLU A 117 21.25 -14.39 -4.54
N THR A 118 21.11 -13.86 -3.32
CA THR A 118 20.01 -14.16 -2.40
C THR A 118 18.98 -13.04 -2.44
N TRP A 119 17.70 -13.41 -2.52
CA TRP A 119 16.59 -12.49 -2.28
C TRP A 119 15.75 -12.95 -1.10
N THR A 120 15.23 -12.00 -0.31
CA THR A 120 14.40 -12.27 0.87
C THR A 120 13.03 -11.65 0.70
N VAL A 121 11.99 -12.50 0.68
CA VAL A 121 10.59 -12.08 0.80
C VAL A 121 10.22 -12.10 2.28
N GLY A 122 9.95 -10.93 2.83
CA GLY A 122 9.37 -10.81 4.17
C GLY A 122 7.85 -10.83 4.09
N PHE A 123 7.18 -11.37 5.10
CA PHE A 123 5.72 -11.42 5.15
C PHE A 123 5.18 -11.51 6.57
N ASN A 124 3.94 -11.05 6.75
CA ASN A 124 3.12 -11.35 7.92
C ASN A 124 2.08 -12.41 7.53
N ALA A 125 1.89 -13.40 8.40
CA ALA A 125 0.90 -14.46 8.23
C ALA A 125 0.26 -14.83 9.57
N THR A 126 -0.88 -15.53 9.53
CA THR A 126 -1.53 -16.05 10.75
C THR A 126 -1.00 -17.41 11.16
N HIS A 127 -1.20 -17.78 12.43
CA HIS A 127 -0.89 -19.12 12.90
C HIS A 127 -1.95 -19.65 13.89
N THR A 128 -2.12 -20.97 13.90
CA THR A 128 -2.98 -21.71 14.85
C THR A 128 -2.24 -22.08 16.15
N GLY A 129 -1.11 -21.41 16.44
CA GLY A 129 -0.21 -21.71 17.56
C GLY A 129 1.01 -22.54 17.16
N ARG A 130 1.23 -22.75 15.86
CA ARG A 130 2.42 -23.38 15.25
C ARG A 130 2.79 -22.66 13.97
N THR A 131 4.08 -22.53 13.71
CA THR A 131 4.65 -21.92 12.50
C THR A 131 5.68 -22.88 11.88
N PRO A 132 5.26 -24.07 11.39
CA PRO A 132 6.15 -25.01 10.72
C PRO A 132 6.88 -24.40 9.52
N VAL A 133 8.05 -24.94 9.21
CA VAL A 133 8.76 -24.69 7.95
C VAL A 133 7.89 -25.22 6.79
N PRO A 134 7.74 -24.47 5.68
CA PRO A 134 7.02 -24.92 4.48
C PRO A 134 7.49 -26.29 3.99
N SER A 135 6.56 -27.10 3.50
CA SER A 135 6.86 -28.44 2.97
C SER A 135 7.58 -28.42 1.62
N ALA A 136 7.41 -27.33 0.86
CA ALA A 136 8.08 -27.07 -0.40
C ALA A 136 8.30 -25.56 -0.60
N VAL A 137 9.42 -25.21 -1.23
CA VAL A 137 9.69 -23.89 -1.80
C VAL A 137 10.15 -24.09 -3.25
N ARG A 138 9.68 -23.23 -4.17
CA ARG A 138 10.03 -23.28 -5.59
C ARG A 138 10.36 -21.90 -6.12
N VAL A 139 11.39 -21.78 -6.95
CA VAL A 139 11.69 -20.57 -7.74
C VAL A 139 11.47 -20.89 -9.21
N ASN A 140 10.59 -20.15 -9.89
CA ASN A 140 10.17 -20.41 -11.27
C ASN A 140 9.78 -21.90 -11.52
N GLY A 141 9.11 -22.51 -10.53
CA GLY A 141 8.72 -23.93 -10.52
C GLY A 141 9.81 -24.93 -10.11
N VAL A 142 11.09 -24.54 -10.15
CA VAL A 142 12.23 -25.36 -9.73
C VAL A 142 12.25 -25.47 -8.20
N ALA A 143 12.32 -26.69 -7.67
CA ALA A 143 12.31 -26.91 -6.21
C ALA A 143 13.63 -26.48 -5.56
N CYS A 144 13.54 -25.78 -4.43
CA CYS A 144 14.70 -25.37 -3.63
C CYS A 144 15.02 -26.38 -2.54
N THR A 145 16.30 -26.48 -2.17
CA THR A 145 16.74 -27.20 -0.98
C THR A 145 16.42 -26.36 0.26
N LEU A 146 15.51 -26.84 1.10
CA LEU A 146 15.05 -26.15 2.33
C LEU A 146 15.37 -27.00 3.58
N PRO A 147 16.34 -26.59 4.42
CA PRO A 147 16.63 -27.27 5.67
C PRO A 147 15.42 -27.26 6.63
N GLY A 148 15.12 -28.42 7.22
CA GLY A 148 13.99 -28.57 8.16
C GLY A 148 12.63 -28.87 7.52
N ALA A 149 12.51 -28.85 6.19
CA ALA A 149 11.32 -29.35 5.51
C ALA A 149 11.23 -30.88 5.66
N SER A 150 10.13 -31.36 6.26
CA SER A 150 9.80 -32.79 6.24
C SER A 150 9.47 -33.20 4.81
N SER A 151 10.35 -33.99 4.19
CA SER A 151 10.16 -34.48 2.81
C SER A 151 8.77 -35.10 2.65
N PRO A 152 8.00 -34.77 1.59
CA PRO A 152 6.75 -35.45 1.30
C PRO A 152 7.02 -36.94 1.11
N SER A 153 6.41 -37.77 1.96
CA SER A 153 6.40 -39.22 1.77
C SER A 153 5.82 -39.53 0.40
N ALA A 154 6.46 -40.41 -0.35
CA ALA A 154 6.07 -40.70 -1.73
C ALA A 154 4.60 -41.11 -1.82
N THR A 155 3.84 -40.42 -2.68
CA THR A 155 2.43 -40.74 -2.97
C THR A 155 2.32 -42.23 -3.34
N PRO A 156 1.48 -43.03 -2.64
CA PRO A 156 1.34 -44.44 -2.95
C PRO A 156 0.81 -44.62 -4.38
N THR A 157 1.44 -45.52 -5.12
CA THR A 157 1.03 -45.92 -6.48
C THR A 157 -0.47 -46.23 -6.52
N PRO A 158 -1.24 -45.72 -7.51
CA PRO A 158 -2.68 -45.94 -7.56
C PRO A 158 -3.00 -47.44 -7.69
N SER A 159 -3.55 -48.00 -6.62
CA SER A 159 -4.15 -49.34 -6.63
C SER A 159 -5.50 -49.30 -7.34
N ALA A 160 -5.90 -50.41 -7.95
CA ALA A 160 -6.97 -50.45 -8.93
C ALA A 160 -8.35 -49.99 -8.40
N THR A 161 -9.08 -49.30 -9.27
CA THR A 161 -10.44 -48.79 -9.08
C THR A 161 -11.39 -49.81 -8.43
N PRO A 162 -11.92 -49.57 -7.22
CA PRO A 162 -13.07 -50.32 -6.73
C PRO A 162 -14.34 -49.87 -7.46
N THR A 163 -15.11 -50.83 -7.94
CA THR A 163 -16.38 -50.62 -8.65
C THR A 163 -17.38 -49.84 -7.79
N ARG A 164 -18.09 -48.87 -8.38
CA ARG A 164 -19.08 -48.02 -7.68
C ARG A 164 -20.18 -48.87 -7.03
N THR A 165 -20.31 -48.77 -5.70
CA THR A 165 -21.54 -49.14 -4.98
C THR A 165 -22.61 -48.08 -5.22
N ALA A 166 -23.88 -48.49 -5.34
CA ALA A 166 -24.98 -47.60 -5.69
C ALA A 166 -25.23 -46.51 -4.62
N THR A 167 -25.47 -45.28 -5.09
CA THR A 167 -25.87 -44.14 -4.25
C THR A 167 -27.26 -44.38 -3.65
N PRO A 168 -27.47 -44.22 -2.34
CA PRO A 168 -28.82 -44.29 -1.76
C PRO A 168 -29.66 -43.10 -2.21
N THR A 169 -30.91 -43.38 -2.61
CA THR A 169 -31.89 -42.38 -3.04
C THR A 169 -32.15 -41.33 -1.95
N PRO A 170 -32.16 -40.02 -2.27
CA PRO A 170 -32.49 -38.99 -1.27
C PRO A 170 -33.95 -39.10 -0.81
N THR A 171 -34.15 -39.13 0.50
CA THR A 171 -35.47 -39.02 1.14
C THR A 171 -36.10 -37.66 0.80
N PRO A 172 -37.38 -37.58 0.39
CA PRO A 172 -38.01 -36.31 0.06
C PRO A 172 -38.15 -35.40 1.29
N THR A 173 -37.61 -34.19 1.18
CA THR A 173 -37.79 -33.10 2.16
C THR A 173 -39.27 -32.72 2.26
N PRO A 174 -39.83 -32.52 3.47
CA PRO A 174 -41.24 -32.15 3.62
C PRO A 174 -41.52 -30.76 3.01
N THR A 175 -42.46 -30.72 2.08
CA THR A 175 -42.94 -29.49 1.44
C THR A 175 -43.53 -28.54 2.48
N ARG A 176 -43.03 -27.30 2.58
CA ARG A 176 -43.63 -26.29 3.45
C ARG A 176 -44.99 -25.89 2.89
N THR A 177 -46.06 -26.12 3.66
CA THR A 177 -47.41 -25.66 3.34
C THR A 177 -47.43 -24.14 3.17
N ALA A 178 -48.07 -23.64 2.11
CA ALA A 178 -48.19 -22.21 1.87
C ALA A 178 -49.04 -21.55 2.98
N THR A 179 -48.49 -20.55 3.64
CA THR A 179 -49.24 -19.65 4.53
C THR A 179 -50.27 -18.88 3.70
N PRO A 180 -51.54 -18.78 4.12
CA PRO A 180 -52.56 -18.06 3.36
C PRO A 180 -52.22 -16.57 3.23
N THR A 181 -52.27 -16.05 2.02
CA THR A 181 -52.14 -14.62 1.72
C THR A 181 -53.24 -13.83 2.42
N PRO A 182 -52.92 -12.75 3.17
CA PRO A 182 -53.95 -11.91 3.77
C PRO A 182 -54.75 -11.18 2.68
N THR A 183 -56.08 -11.30 2.76
CA THR A 183 -57.02 -10.57 1.89
C THR A 183 -56.83 -9.06 2.05
N PRO A 184 -56.73 -8.26 0.96
CA PRO A 184 -56.59 -6.81 1.07
C PRO A 184 -57.88 -6.18 1.61
N THR A 185 -57.83 -5.70 2.85
CA THR A 185 -58.88 -4.85 3.43
C THR A 185 -58.96 -3.54 2.65
N ARG A 186 -60.17 -3.13 2.24
CA ARG A 186 -60.38 -1.87 1.51
C ARG A 186 -60.02 -0.68 2.39
N THR A 187 -58.88 -0.03 2.11
CA THR A 187 -58.51 1.25 2.72
C THR A 187 -59.55 2.31 2.38
N ALA A 188 -59.95 3.11 3.36
CA ALA A 188 -60.91 4.20 3.17
C ALA A 188 -60.33 5.29 2.26
N THR A 189 -61.20 5.87 1.41
CA THR A 189 -60.86 7.00 0.55
C THR A 189 -60.34 8.18 1.38
N PRO A 190 -59.14 8.73 1.10
CA PRO A 190 -58.67 9.92 1.78
C PRO A 190 -59.54 11.14 1.44
N ALA A 191 -59.84 11.96 2.45
CA ALA A 191 -60.52 13.23 2.28
C ALA A 191 -59.67 14.21 1.44
N PRO A 192 -60.28 15.17 0.71
CA PRO A 192 -59.54 16.08 -0.16
C PRO A 192 -58.53 16.93 0.61
N THR A 193 -57.29 16.93 0.13
CA THR A 193 -56.17 17.72 0.66
C THR A 193 -56.49 19.22 0.61
N PRO A 194 -56.28 19.98 1.70
CA PRO A 194 -56.44 21.44 1.67
C PRO A 194 -55.39 22.09 0.75
N THR A 195 -55.83 23.07 -0.03
CA THR A 195 -54.99 23.86 -0.95
C THR A 195 -53.79 24.47 -0.23
N PRO A 196 -52.56 24.38 -0.76
CA PRO A 196 -51.39 24.97 -0.13
C PRO A 196 -51.47 26.51 -0.14
N THR A 197 -51.53 27.11 1.05
CA THR A 197 -51.30 28.54 1.23
C THR A 197 -49.87 28.88 0.81
N ARG A 198 -49.69 29.96 0.04
CA ARG A 198 -48.38 30.40 -0.44
C ARG A 198 -47.45 30.75 0.73
N THR A 199 -46.40 29.97 0.94
CA THR A 199 -45.28 30.34 1.80
C THR A 199 -44.64 31.62 1.24
N PRO A 200 -44.37 32.65 2.06
CA PRO A 200 -43.63 33.82 1.60
C PRO A 200 -42.20 33.42 1.17
N ALA A 201 -41.67 34.11 0.16
CA ALA A 201 -40.33 33.84 -0.36
C ALA A 201 -39.26 34.00 0.75
N PRO A 202 -38.20 33.18 0.74
CA PRO A 202 -37.12 33.33 1.71
C PRO A 202 -36.44 34.68 1.54
N THR A 203 -36.38 35.45 2.63
CA THR A 203 -35.52 36.62 2.76
C THR A 203 -34.08 36.21 2.42
N PRO A 204 -33.32 36.97 1.60
CA PRO A 204 -31.94 36.61 1.31
C PRO A 204 -31.11 36.57 2.60
N THR A 205 -30.60 35.39 2.93
CA THR A 205 -29.62 35.21 4.01
C THR A 205 -28.42 36.11 3.74
N PRO A 206 -27.93 36.90 4.71
CA PRO A 206 -26.78 37.74 4.49
C PRO A 206 -25.58 36.88 4.09
N THR A 207 -25.00 37.18 2.93
CA THR A 207 -23.74 36.61 2.49
C THR A 207 -22.71 36.84 3.59
N ARG A 208 -22.14 35.76 4.15
CA ARG A 208 -21.00 35.90 5.05
C ARG A 208 -19.84 36.43 4.21
N THR A 209 -19.56 37.73 4.35
CA THR A 209 -18.27 38.29 3.91
C THR A 209 -17.18 37.41 4.52
N SER A 210 -16.30 36.87 3.70
CA SER A 210 -15.12 36.17 4.17
C SER A 210 -14.35 37.12 5.08
N THR A 211 -14.27 36.81 6.37
CA THR A 211 -13.29 37.42 7.25
C THR A 211 -11.94 37.14 6.60
N PRO A 212 -11.12 38.16 6.27
CA PRO A 212 -9.82 37.89 5.70
C PRO A 212 -9.03 37.03 6.69
N THR A 213 -8.51 35.91 6.21
CA THR A 213 -7.54 35.08 6.95
C THR A 213 -6.50 36.03 7.54
N PRO A 214 -6.23 35.98 8.86
CA PRO A 214 -5.23 36.86 9.44
C PRO A 214 -3.91 36.59 8.75
N THR A 215 -3.43 37.56 7.97
CA THR A 215 -2.06 37.52 7.42
C THR A 215 -1.13 37.24 8.60
N PRO A 216 -0.31 36.18 8.56
CA PRO A 216 0.58 35.87 9.66
C PRO A 216 1.45 37.11 9.90
N THR A 217 1.23 37.77 11.04
CA THR A 217 2.04 38.91 11.43
C THR A 217 3.44 38.35 11.61
N PRO A 218 4.47 38.85 10.89
CA PRO A 218 5.81 38.33 11.03
C PRO A 218 6.27 38.62 12.46
N THR A 219 6.23 37.58 13.30
CA THR A 219 6.83 37.60 14.62
C THR A 219 8.28 38.05 14.42
N PRO A 220 8.74 39.11 15.12
CA PRO A 220 10.04 39.69 14.85
C PRO A 220 11.11 38.59 14.94
N SER A 221 11.89 38.45 13.87
CA SER A 221 12.91 37.42 13.75
C SER A 221 13.95 37.64 14.85
N ALA A 222 13.77 36.92 15.96
CA ALA A 222 14.86 36.64 16.86
C ALA A 222 15.86 35.84 16.02
N THR A 223 17.02 36.43 15.75
CA THR A 223 18.17 35.72 15.18
C THR A 223 18.60 34.67 16.20
N SER A 224 17.92 33.53 16.21
CA SER A 224 18.35 32.35 16.93
C SER A 224 19.71 31.97 16.37
N ALA A 225 20.69 31.81 17.26
CA ALA A 225 21.92 31.14 16.87
C ALA A 225 21.52 29.77 16.25
N PRO A 226 22.15 29.35 15.14
CA PRO A 226 21.82 28.06 14.53
C PRO A 226 21.98 26.99 15.59
N ALA A 227 20.92 26.22 15.84
CA ALA A 227 20.95 25.12 16.80
C ALA A 227 21.96 24.10 16.29
N THR A 228 23.16 24.10 16.87
CA THR A 228 24.22 23.16 16.51
C THR A 228 23.69 21.75 16.75
N TRP A 229 23.74 20.90 15.72
CA TRP A 229 23.41 19.49 15.81
C TRP A 229 24.12 18.85 17.02
N ASN A 230 23.33 18.52 18.04
CA ASN A 230 23.82 18.09 19.35
C ASN A 230 22.86 17.04 19.96
N PRO A 231 22.70 15.87 19.32
CA PRO A 231 21.97 14.75 19.91
C PRO A 231 22.71 14.20 21.14
N PRO A 232 22.02 13.45 22.03
CA PRO A 232 22.66 12.70 23.10
C PRO A 232 23.81 11.83 22.56
N ALA A 233 24.94 11.84 23.24
CA ALA A 233 26.16 11.15 22.78
C ALA A 233 26.00 9.64 22.57
N SER A 234 25.02 9.02 23.24
CA SER A 234 24.64 7.61 23.06
C SER A 234 23.85 7.34 21.78
N LEU A 235 23.17 8.35 21.22
CA LEU A 235 22.37 8.25 20.00
C LEU A 235 23.13 8.76 18.76
N ALA A 236 24.09 9.67 18.93
CA ALA A 236 24.82 10.30 17.85
C ALA A 236 25.44 9.34 16.80
N PRO A 237 26.07 8.19 17.17
CA PRO A 237 26.58 7.24 16.19
C PRO A 237 25.46 6.59 15.37
N ALA A 238 24.40 6.13 16.04
CA ALA A 238 23.24 5.50 15.42
C ALA A 238 22.52 6.45 14.45
N LEU A 239 22.36 7.72 14.81
CA LEU A 239 21.76 8.74 13.93
C LEU A 239 22.63 8.97 12.66
N ALA A 240 23.95 9.00 12.81
CA ALA A 240 24.85 9.14 11.67
C ALA A 240 24.82 7.91 10.74
N GLU A 241 24.68 6.69 11.28
CA GLU A 241 24.46 5.49 10.48
C GLU A 241 23.11 5.54 9.74
N VAL A 242 22.03 5.95 10.41
CA VAL A 242 20.70 6.13 9.78
C VAL A 242 20.75 7.13 8.65
N TRP A 243 21.32 8.33 8.86
CA TRP A 243 21.39 9.32 7.78
C TRP A 243 22.24 8.84 6.61
N THR A 244 23.35 8.14 6.88
CA THR A 244 24.20 7.54 5.86
C THR A 244 23.45 6.47 5.05
N HIS A 245 22.64 5.64 5.72
CA HIS A 245 21.77 4.65 5.07
C HIS A 245 20.73 5.34 4.17
N GLN A 246 20.01 6.32 4.73
CA GLN A 246 19.00 7.12 4.04
C GLN A 246 19.58 7.78 2.78
N GLU A 247 20.74 8.43 2.86
CA GLU A 247 21.39 9.02 1.69
C GLU A 247 21.78 7.98 0.65
N GLN A 248 22.25 6.79 1.04
CA GLN A 248 22.62 5.72 0.12
C GLN A 248 21.40 5.12 -0.59
N THR A 249 20.33 4.82 0.13
CA THR A 249 19.10 4.21 -0.40
C THR A 249 18.39 5.11 -1.41
N TYR A 250 18.46 6.44 -1.21
CA TYR A 250 17.77 7.42 -2.04
C TYR A 250 18.73 8.34 -2.85
N ASN A 251 19.99 7.91 -3.04
CA ASN A 251 21.09 8.70 -3.62
C ASN A 251 20.89 9.21 -5.06
N ASN A 252 19.93 8.66 -5.81
CA ASN A 252 19.61 9.04 -7.19
C ASN A 252 18.90 10.41 -7.29
N GLY A 253 19.24 11.35 -6.40
CA GLY A 253 18.64 12.68 -6.27
C GLY A 253 17.27 12.71 -5.61
N ASN A 254 16.58 11.57 -5.45
CA ASN A 254 15.18 11.57 -5.03
C ASN A 254 14.98 12.18 -3.62
N LEU A 255 15.84 11.87 -2.64
CA LEU A 255 15.70 12.41 -1.28
C LEU A 255 15.60 13.95 -1.23
N TYR A 256 16.51 14.62 -1.93
CA TYR A 256 16.57 16.09 -1.93
C TYR A 256 15.69 16.72 -3.03
N ALA A 257 15.28 15.97 -4.05
CA ALA A 257 14.45 16.44 -5.16
C ALA A 257 12.94 16.16 -5.00
N PHE A 258 12.54 15.18 -4.19
CA PHE A 258 11.14 14.92 -3.85
C PHE A 258 10.54 16.13 -3.12
N ARG A 259 9.28 16.47 -3.40
CA ARG A 259 8.63 17.74 -3.01
C ARG A 259 7.29 17.58 -2.28
N ASN A 260 6.96 16.38 -1.84
CA ASN A 260 5.69 16.09 -1.17
C ASN A 260 5.83 15.45 0.23
N TYR A 261 7.00 15.52 0.88
CA TYR A 261 7.09 15.06 2.28
C TYR A 261 6.14 15.86 3.18
N GLY A 262 5.73 15.32 4.32
CA GLY A 262 4.97 16.06 5.35
C GLY A 262 5.62 17.43 5.70
N TRP A 263 6.94 17.52 5.60
CA TRP A 263 7.71 18.77 5.64
C TRP A 263 7.26 19.80 4.61
N ASP A 264 7.22 19.42 3.33
CA ASP A 264 6.73 20.26 2.24
C ASP A 264 5.24 20.58 2.40
N GLN A 265 4.48 19.65 2.99
CA GLN A 265 3.04 19.81 3.20
C GLN A 265 2.73 20.91 4.21
N VAL A 266 3.24 20.76 5.44
CA VAL A 266 3.05 21.75 6.51
C VAL A 266 3.61 23.12 6.12
N ILE A 267 4.77 23.18 5.44
CA ILE A 267 5.40 24.45 5.03
C ILE A 267 4.60 25.15 3.93
N ALA A 268 4.13 24.44 2.89
CA ALA A 268 3.34 25.05 1.82
C ALA A 268 2.01 25.61 2.34
N ASN A 269 1.41 24.95 3.33
CA ASN A 269 0.14 25.31 3.91
C ASN A 269 0.25 26.42 4.96
N GLY A 270 1.45 26.69 5.48
CA GLY A 270 1.65 27.69 6.52
C GLY A 270 1.33 27.19 7.93
N GLY A 271 1.47 25.88 8.19
CA GLY A 271 1.32 25.29 9.53
C GLY A 271 0.07 24.43 9.76
N TYR A 272 -0.55 23.90 8.70
CA TYR A 272 -1.70 22.98 8.81
C TYR A 272 -1.58 21.80 7.84
N LEU A 273 -2.33 20.73 8.10
CA LEU A 273 -2.55 19.60 7.18
C LEU A 273 -4.06 19.34 7.05
N ASN A 274 -4.53 19.28 5.81
CA ASN A 274 -5.88 18.85 5.49
C ASN A 274 -5.89 17.34 5.21
N VAL A 275 -6.89 16.65 5.75
CA VAL A 275 -6.97 15.19 5.76
C VAL A 275 -8.32 14.77 5.19
N CYS A 276 -8.34 13.77 4.31
CA CYS A 276 -9.58 13.14 3.89
C CYS A 276 -9.66 11.69 4.39
N VAL A 277 -10.74 11.34 5.09
CA VAL A 277 -10.92 9.99 5.64
C VAL A 277 -11.53 9.08 4.58
N ARG A 278 -10.81 8.04 4.17
CA ARG A 278 -11.28 6.97 3.29
C ARG A 278 -11.80 5.81 4.15
N TRP A 279 -13.09 5.84 4.45
CA TRP A 279 -13.77 4.86 5.30
C TRP A 279 -14.20 3.63 4.49
N ASP A 280 -13.25 2.71 4.33
CA ASP A 280 -13.42 1.43 3.65
C ASP A 280 -13.88 0.34 4.64
N SER A 281 -14.97 0.64 5.34
CA SER A 281 -15.53 -0.22 6.37
C SER A 281 -17.04 -0.35 6.25
N THR A 282 -17.55 -1.53 6.57
CA THR A 282 -18.98 -1.84 6.68
C THR A 282 -19.60 -1.36 8.00
N LYS A 283 -18.79 -0.87 8.94
CA LYS A 283 -19.23 -0.41 10.26
C LYS A 283 -19.84 0.99 10.18
N PRO A 284 -20.91 1.29 10.94
CA PRO A 284 -21.47 2.63 11.02
C PRO A 284 -20.57 3.58 11.83
N VAL A 285 -20.58 4.87 11.43
CA VAL A 285 -19.87 5.96 12.10
C VAL A 285 -20.89 6.93 12.69
N SER A 286 -20.99 7.01 14.01
CA SER A 286 -21.75 8.06 14.70
C SER A 286 -21.00 9.39 14.69
N ALA A 287 -21.69 10.51 14.90
CA ALA A 287 -21.02 11.82 15.06
C ALA A 287 -19.90 11.77 16.12
N ALA A 288 -20.19 11.16 17.28
CA ALA A 288 -19.20 11.02 18.34
C ALA A 288 -17.98 10.14 17.96
N LEU A 289 -18.16 9.17 17.04
CA LEU A 289 -17.03 8.40 16.51
C LEU A 289 -16.25 9.20 15.47
N ARG A 290 -16.93 9.95 14.57
CA ARG A 290 -16.30 10.90 13.64
C ARG A 290 -15.40 11.86 14.42
N ASP A 291 -15.97 12.63 15.34
CA ASP A 291 -15.27 13.66 16.12
C ASP A 291 -14.11 13.07 16.97
N LYS A 292 -14.18 11.78 17.30
CA LYS A 292 -13.10 11.05 17.97
C LYS A 292 -11.97 10.65 17.01
N ILE A 293 -12.30 10.14 15.82
CA ILE A 293 -11.32 9.81 14.77
C ILE A 293 -10.54 11.07 14.39
N GLU A 294 -11.24 12.18 14.15
CA GLU A 294 -10.65 13.46 13.74
C GLU A 294 -9.65 13.98 14.79
N ARG A 295 -10.08 14.07 16.06
CA ARG A 295 -9.23 14.51 17.16
C ARG A 295 -8.05 13.58 17.41
N VAL A 296 -8.27 12.27 17.50
CA VAL A 296 -7.20 11.30 17.82
C VAL A 296 -6.15 11.28 16.71
N TYR A 297 -6.55 11.39 15.45
CA TYR A 297 -5.61 11.46 14.34
C TYR A 297 -4.75 12.74 14.38
N ALA A 298 -5.34 13.89 14.74
CA ALA A 298 -4.59 15.13 14.99
C ALA A 298 -3.63 15.00 16.19
N GLU A 299 -4.09 14.43 17.30
CA GLU A 299 -3.26 14.14 18.50
C GLU A 299 -2.07 13.24 18.15
N GLN A 300 -2.24 12.24 17.27
CA GLN A 300 -1.14 11.37 16.84
C GLN A 300 -0.08 12.12 16.01
N TYR A 301 -0.48 13.04 15.11
CA TYR A 301 0.46 13.89 14.38
C TYR A 301 1.17 14.89 15.30
N GLN A 302 0.45 15.51 16.24
CA GLN A 302 1.05 16.46 17.17
C GLN A 302 2.15 15.81 18.03
N ALA A 303 2.03 14.52 18.37
CA ALA A 303 3.09 13.79 19.05
C ALA A 303 4.42 13.73 18.25
N TRP A 304 4.39 13.74 16.92
CA TRP A 304 5.59 13.91 16.09
C TRP A 304 6.10 15.35 16.12
N PHE A 305 5.22 16.35 15.98
CA PHE A 305 5.61 17.76 15.98
C PHE A 305 6.16 18.25 17.33
N ASP A 306 5.72 17.66 18.44
CA ASP A 306 6.26 17.93 19.78
C ASP A 306 7.77 17.61 19.86
N HIS A 307 8.28 16.63 19.08
CA HIS A 307 9.71 16.37 18.99
C HIS A 307 10.51 17.49 18.30
N LEU A 308 9.85 18.42 17.60
CA LEU A 308 10.47 19.63 17.04
C LEU A 308 10.41 20.83 17.99
N LEU A 309 9.96 20.63 19.23
CA LEU A 309 10.01 21.64 20.28
C LEU A 309 11.19 21.36 21.22
N ASP A 310 11.84 22.41 21.69
CA ASP A 310 12.79 22.31 22.80
C ASP A 310 12.05 22.33 24.15
N ALA A 311 12.75 21.96 25.23
CA ALA A 311 12.14 21.69 26.54
C ALA A 311 11.44 22.90 27.20
N ASP A 312 11.61 24.11 26.66
CA ASP A 312 10.94 25.34 27.08
C ASP A 312 9.73 25.73 26.20
N GLY A 313 9.37 24.90 25.20
CA GLY A 313 8.29 25.18 24.24
C GLY A 313 8.68 26.19 23.14
N THR A 314 9.97 26.48 22.97
CA THR A 314 10.49 27.11 21.75
C THR A 314 10.69 26.07 20.65
N THR A 315 10.79 26.51 19.40
CA THR A 315 10.89 25.60 18.25
C THR A 315 12.35 25.30 17.89
N TRP A 316 12.66 24.02 17.73
CA TRP A 316 14.02 23.55 17.48
C TRP A 316 14.52 23.96 16.10
N ASN A 317 15.77 24.42 16.02
CA ASN A 317 16.48 24.75 14.78
C ASN A 317 15.68 25.62 13.79
N GLY A 318 14.87 26.56 14.27
CA GLY A 318 14.07 27.45 13.40
C GLY A 318 12.94 26.74 12.64
N TRP A 319 12.44 25.62 13.15
CA TRP A 319 11.10 25.14 12.80
C TRP A 319 10.08 26.27 13.10
N PRO A 320 9.17 26.64 12.18
CA PRO A 320 8.37 27.85 12.35
C PRO A 320 7.07 27.66 13.17
N TYR A 321 6.64 26.43 13.46
CA TYR A 321 5.33 26.13 14.04
C TYR A 321 5.45 25.52 15.45
N ARG A 322 4.69 26.02 16.43
CA ARG A 322 4.58 25.38 17.76
C ARG A 322 3.55 24.27 17.81
N GLU A 323 2.57 24.36 16.93
CA GLU A 323 1.43 23.47 16.77
C GLU A 323 1.16 23.38 15.28
N VAL A 324 0.79 22.21 14.79
CA VAL A 324 0.37 22.02 13.40
C VAL A 324 -1.08 21.60 13.39
N ASP A 325 -1.92 22.43 12.78
CA ASP A 325 -3.37 22.26 12.79
C ASP A 325 -3.77 21.15 11.80
N VAL A 326 -4.06 19.94 12.30
CA VAL A 326 -4.46 18.80 11.47
C VAL A 326 -5.97 18.66 11.47
N LYS A 327 -6.60 18.82 10.30
CA LYS A 327 -8.06 18.81 10.14
C LYS A 327 -8.52 17.75 9.17
N VAL A 328 -9.59 17.04 9.52
CA VAL A 328 -10.37 16.32 8.52
C VAL A 328 -11.25 17.31 7.77
N VAL A 329 -11.17 17.29 6.45
CA VAL A 329 -11.88 18.19 5.53
C VAL A 329 -12.81 17.44 4.56
N GLY A 330 -12.89 16.12 4.68
CA GLY A 330 -13.81 15.31 3.88
C GLY A 330 -13.79 13.84 4.28
N TRP A 331 -14.84 13.13 3.86
CA TRP A 331 -15.03 11.70 4.08
C TRP A 331 -15.40 11.01 2.76
N ALA A 332 -14.72 9.92 2.41
CA ALA A 332 -15.11 9.02 1.33
C ALA A 332 -15.67 7.71 1.90
N VAL A 333 -16.84 7.27 1.40
CA VAL A 333 -17.54 6.05 1.82
C VAL A 333 -18.12 5.27 0.64
N ARG A 334 -18.29 3.94 0.78
CA ARG A 334 -19.06 3.14 -0.19
C ARG A 334 -20.56 3.46 -0.14
N ASP A 335 -21.09 3.70 1.05
CA ASP A 335 -22.50 4.04 1.28
C ASP A 335 -22.62 5.18 2.31
N ARG A 336 -23.37 6.23 1.96
CA ARG A 336 -23.69 7.37 2.82
C ARG A 336 -24.44 6.96 4.09
N SER A 337 -25.18 5.85 4.06
CA SER A 337 -25.98 5.33 5.19
C SER A 337 -25.12 4.88 6.37
N LEU A 338 -23.83 4.57 6.14
CA LEU A 338 -22.86 4.25 7.18
C LEU A 338 -22.59 5.44 8.10
N LEU A 339 -22.66 6.66 7.59
CA LEU A 339 -22.39 7.88 8.35
C LEU A 339 -23.68 8.34 9.05
N GLN A 340 -23.82 7.99 10.34
CA GLN A 340 -24.96 8.28 11.21
C GLN A 340 -24.93 9.72 11.76
N TRP A 341 -24.61 10.66 10.88
CA TRP A 341 -24.54 12.09 11.12
C TRP A 341 -24.87 12.82 9.81
N ASP A 342 -25.30 14.08 9.91
CA ASP A 342 -25.55 14.94 8.76
C ASP A 342 -25.03 16.34 9.07
N ASP A 343 -23.85 16.63 8.55
CA ASP A 343 -23.12 17.87 8.74
C ASP A 343 -22.84 18.46 7.37
N ALA A 344 -23.61 19.47 6.99
CA ALA A 344 -23.52 20.10 5.68
C ALA A 344 -22.21 20.88 5.45
N ALA A 345 -21.39 21.07 6.50
CA ALA A 345 -20.06 21.67 6.37
C ALA A 345 -18.97 20.63 6.07
N MET A 346 -19.25 19.33 6.20
CA MET A 346 -18.29 18.24 5.94
C MET A 346 -18.61 17.57 4.59
N PRO A 347 -17.77 17.74 3.55
CA PRO A 347 -17.91 17.02 2.29
C PRO A 347 -17.93 15.50 2.48
N VAL A 348 -18.92 14.84 1.88
CA VAL A 348 -19.01 13.38 1.83
C VAL A 348 -19.05 12.90 0.39
N TYR A 349 -18.04 12.15 0.01
CA TYR A 349 -17.87 11.53 -1.30
C TYR A 349 -18.36 10.08 -1.23
N VAL A 350 -19.29 9.71 -2.11
CA VAL A 350 -20.04 8.45 -1.99
C VAL A 350 -19.85 7.60 -3.23
N ASN A 351 -19.41 6.36 -3.04
CA ASN A 351 -19.27 5.34 -4.08
C ASN A 351 -18.33 5.73 -5.25
N ASP A 352 -17.40 6.67 -5.04
CA ASP A 352 -16.21 6.76 -5.88
C ASP A 352 -15.15 5.80 -5.33
N ILE A 353 -14.71 4.83 -6.14
CA ILE A 353 -13.87 3.71 -5.72
C ILE A 353 -12.59 3.67 -6.56
N ARG A 354 -11.43 3.62 -5.90
CA ARG A 354 -10.09 3.41 -6.49
C ARG A 354 -9.30 2.46 -5.58
N GLU A 355 -8.39 1.68 -6.15
CA GLU A 355 -7.61 0.65 -5.43
C GLU A 355 -8.48 -0.32 -4.57
N ASP A 356 -9.72 -0.53 -4.98
CA ASP A 356 -10.80 -1.17 -4.19
C ASP A 356 -10.97 -0.57 -2.77
N ALA A 357 -11.05 0.74 -2.66
CA ALA A 357 -11.48 1.50 -1.48
C ALA A 357 -12.20 2.80 -1.89
N PRO A 358 -13.08 3.38 -1.05
CA PRO A 358 -13.62 4.72 -1.26
C PRO A 358 -12.51 5.75 -1.45
N GLN A 359 -12.63 6.58 -2.47
CA GLN A 359 -11.65 7.59 -2.88
C GLN A 359 -12.16 8.99 -2.56
N CYS A 360 -11.30 9.82 -1.97
CA CYS A 360 -11.53 11.27 -1.92
C CYS A 360 -11.11 11.90 -3.25
N PRO A 361 -11.78 12.93 -3.79
CA PRO A 361 -11.58 13.36 -5.17
C PRO A 361 -10.10 13.61 -5.51
N GLU A 362 -9.62 13.00 -6.59
CA GLU A 362 -8.21 13.06 -6.99
C GLU A 362 -7.81 14.51 -7.31
N ASP A 363 -8.74 15.30 -7.87
CA ASP A 363 -8.60 16.73 -8.20
C ASP A 363 -8.55 17.67 -6.98
N LEU A 364 -8.72 17.13 -5.78
CA LEU A 364 -8.50 17.81 -4.49
C LEU A 364 -7.29 17.24 -3.73
N GLY A 365 -6.70 16.14 -4.18
CA GLY A 365 -5.66 15.43 -3.44
C GLY A 365 -4.25 15.86 -3.84
N ARG A 366 -3.46 16.33 -2.87
CA ARG A 366 -2.09 16.79 -3.07
C ARG A 366 -1.13 15.74 -3.62
N PHE A 367 -1.35 14.48 -3.26
CA PHE A 367 -0.60 13.36 -3.84
C PHE A 367 -0.64 13.36 -5.38
N PHE A 368 -1.79 13.72 -5.96
CA PHE A 368 -2.02 13.83 -7.40
C PHE A 368 -1.61 15.22 -7.95
N HIS A 369 -1.69 16.26 -7.12
CA HIS A 369 -1.45 17.67 -7.47
C HIS A 369 -0.28 18.30 -6.68
N GLN A 370 0.89 17.67 -6.76
CA GLN A 370 2.12 18.11 -6.07
C GLN A 370 2.67 19.46 -6.55
N ASP A 371 2.12 20.04 -7.63
CA ASP A 371 2.41 21.39 -8.09
C ASP A 371 1.61 22.48 -7.34
N GLY A 372 0.76 22.08 -6.38
CA GLY A 372 -0.08 22.98 -5.60
C GLY A 372 -1.20 23.60 -6.44
N ARG A 373 -1.79 22.82 -7.36
CA ARG A 373 -2.89 23.27 -8.23
C ARG A 373 -3.99 22.23 -8.28
N TYR A 374 -5.00 22.40 -7.45
CA TYR A 374 -6.13 21.49 -7.32
C TYR A 374 -7.27 21.88 -8.29
N PRO A 375 -7.56 21.09 -9.34
CA PRO A 375 -8.62 21.44 -10.30
C PRO A 375 -10.02 21.45 -9.67
N GLY A 376 -10.23 20.74 -8.56
CA GLY A 376 -11.49 20.71 -7.82
C GLY A 376 -11.73 21.91 -6.89
N GLY A 377 -10.70 22.72 -6.62
CA GLY A 377 -10.76 23.88 -5.73
C GLY A 377 -9.67 23.86 -4.66
N GLU A 378 -8.88 24.95 -4.57
CA GLU A 378 -7.81 25.13 -3.58
C GLU A 378 -8.36 25.09 -2.14
N GLU A 379 -9.53 25.67 -1.91
CA GLU A 379 -10.17 25.77 -0.60
C GLU A 379 -10.75 24.45 -0.08
N LEU A 380 -10.77 23.40 -0.91
CA LEU A 380 -11.30 22.07 -0.60
C LEU A 380 -10.21 20.97 -0.61
N HIS A 381 -8.94 21.34 -0.82
CA HIS A 381 -7.86 20.37 -0.98
C HIS A 381 -7.56 19.57 0.29
N TYR A 382 -6.98 18.38 0.12
CA TYR A 382 -6.41 17.58 1.20
C TYR A 382 -4.96 17.16 0.87
N ASP A 383 -4.10 17.18 1.88
CA ASP A 383 -2.71 16.76 1.80
C ASP A 383 -2.57 15.25 2.01
N GLN A 384 -3.33 14.71 2.96
CA GLN A 384 -3.20 13.35 3.50
C GLN A 384 -4.53 12.59 3.41
N SER A 385 -4.46 11.27 3.23
CA SER A 385 -5.61 10.37 3.33
C SER A 385 -5.50 9.42 4.52
N LEU A 386 -6.49 9.39 5.41
CA LEU A 386 -6.60 8.34 6.43
C LEU A 386 -7.50 7.22 5.90
N TRP A 387 -6.92 6.09 5.49
CA TRP A 387 -7.67 4.91 5.05
C TRP A 387 -7.90 3.96 6.22
N LEU A 388 -9.17 3.74 6.55
CA LEU A 388 -9.58 2.73 7.52
C LEU A 388 -10.26 1.60 6.74
N THR A 389 -9.54 0.51 6.52
CA THR A 389 -10.00 -0.66 5.73
C THR A 389 -10.36 -1.82 6.65
N ASP A 390 -11.57 -2.36 6.54
CA ASP A 390 -11.96 -3.60 7.24
C ASP A 390 -11.04 -4.76 6.86
N GLY A 391 -10.47 -5.44 7.87
CA GLY A 391 -9.64 -6.64 7.66
C GLY A 391 -8.23 -6.39 7.11
N PHE A 392 -7.81 -5.14 6.90
CA PHE A 392 -6.43 -4.82 6.51
C PHE A 392 -5.47 -5.09 7.68
N GLY A 393 -4.50 -5.99 7.48
CA GLY A 393 -3.55 -6.39 8.51
C GLY A 393 -2.23 -5.65 8.40
N GLY A 394 -1.89 -4.84 9.39
CA GLY A 394 -0.68 -4.00 9.40
C GLY A 394 -1.00 -2.54 9.12
N GLY A 395 -0.01 -1.82 8.61
CA GLY A 395 -0.13 -0.44 8.14
C GLY A 395 0.61 -0.26 6.80
N ALA A 396 0.33 0.87 6.15
CA ALA A 396 1.14 1.43 5.07
C ALA A 396 1.00 2.95 5.09
N GLY A 397 2.09 3.70 4.88
CA GLY A 397 2.08 5.15 4.94
C GLY A 397 3.12 5.81 4.04
N GLY A 398 3.03 7.14 3.94
CA GLY A 398 3.94 7.93 3.13
C GLY A 398 3.42 9.34 2.89
N ASP A 399 3.80 9.91 1.75
CA ASP A 399 3.44 11.26 1.33
C ASP A 399 1.95 11.45 1.01
N TRP A 400 1.20 10.36 0.83
CA TRP A 400 -0.22 10.35 0.46
C TRP A 400 -1.18 10.20 1.64
N GLY A 401 -0.71 9.79 2.83
CA GLY A 401 -1.58 9.35 3.90
C GLY A 401 -1.04 8.15 4.70
N GLN A 402 -1.96 7.52 5.44
CA GLN A 402 -1.76 6.24 6.09
C GLN A 402 -2.98 5.34 5.89
N ARG A 403 -2.76 4.03 5.75
CA ARG A 403 -3.76 2.97 5.69
C ARG A 403 -3.52 1.96 6.79
N MET A 404 -4.60 1.52 7.43
CA MET A 404 -4.56 0.45 8.43
C MET A 404 -5.92 -0.24 8.59
N GLY A 405 -5.92 -1.34 9.35
CA GLY A 405 -7.13 -2.06 9.73
C GLY A 405 -8.08 -1.20 10.56
N THR A 406 -9.33 -1.09 10.13
CA THR A 406 -10.39 -0.41 10.90
C THR A 406 -10.53 -1.02 12.29
N GLU A 407 -10.46 -2.34 12.41
CA GLU A 407 -10.48 -3.07 13.69
C GLU A 407 -9.33 -2.65 14.61
N TYR A 408 -8.13 -2.49 14.06
CA TYR A 408 -6.95 -2.09 14.81
C TYR A 408 -7.06 -0.63 15.28
N PHE A 409 -7.35 0.30 14.37
CA PHE A 409 -7.45 1.72 14.71
C PHE A 409 -8.55 1.95 15.76
N LEU A 410 -9.75 1.39 15.56
CA LEU A 410 -10.85 1.53 16.52
C LEU A 410 -10.58 0.80 17.85
N GLY A 411 -9.83 -0.31 17.83
CA GLY A 411 -9.40 -0.99 19.05
C GLY A 411 -8.33 -0.22 19.85
N ALA A 412 -7.57 0.64 19.17
CA ALA A 412 -6.51 1.46 19.75
C ALA A 412 -6.89 2.94 19.96
N ILE A 413 -8.11 3.36 19.60
CA ILE A 413 -8.55 4.78 19.56
C ILE A 413 -8.62 5.48 20.93
N ASP A 414 -8.44 4.74 22.03
CA ASP A 414 -8.31 5.26 23.41
C ASP A 414 -6.87 5.14 23.96
N SER A 415 -5.93 4.65 23.15
CA SER A 415 -4.51 4.59 23.48
C SER A 415 -3.87 5.98 23.31
N PRO A 416 -2.95 6.41 24.19
CA PRO A 416 -2.16 7.62 23.96
C PRO A 416 -1.26 7.50 22.72
N SER A 417 -0.96 6.27 22.27
CA SER A 417 -0.17 5.99 21.06
C SER A 417 -0.81 4.84 20.28
N ILE A 418 -1.16 5.10 19.02
CA ILE A 418 -1.61 4.10 18.05
C ILE A 418 -0.38 3.65 17.26
N THR A 419 0.31 2.61 17.72
CA THR A 419 1.66 2.24 17.30
C THR A 419 1.84 2.12 15.78
N ILE A 420 0.92 1.46 15.07
CA ILE A 420 1.00 1.33 13.61
C ILE A 420 0.85 2.70 12.95
N LEU A 421 -0.16 3.50 13.34
CA LEU A 421 -0.34 4.84 12.80
C LEU A 421 0.89 5.72 13.05
N GLN A 422 1.52 5.61 14.22
CA GLN A 422 2.73 6.36 14.52
C GLN A 422 3.91 5.96 13.62
N HIS A 423 4.08 4.66 13.34
CA HIS A 423 5.06 4.17 12.37
C HIS A 423 4.75 4.71 10.94
N GLU A 424 3.51 4.56 10.47
CA GLU A 424 3.11 5.03 9.14
C GLU A 424 3.21 6.56 8.96
N MET A 425 2.98 7.34 10.02
CA MET A 425 3.19 8.80 10.02
C MET A 425 4.68 9.17 9.92
N GLY A 426 5.59 8.34 10.43
CA GLY A 426 7.03 8.57 10.28
C GLY A 426 7.48 8.54 8.81
N HIS A 427 6.91 7.65 8.00
CA HIS A 427 7.15 7.62 6.55
C HIS A 427 6.66 8.88 5.83
N THR A 428 5.60 9.53 6.31
CA THR A 428 5.17 10.85 5.80
C THR A 428 6.27 11.90 5.96
N PHE A 429 7.07 11.83 7.03
CA PHE A 429 8.25 12.68 7.25
C PHE A 429 9.54 12.14 6.63
N GLY A 430 9.46 11.07 5.83
CA GLY A 430 10.58 10.46 5.13
C GLY A 430 11.41 9.46 5.95
N LEU A 431 11.02 9.16 7.19
CA LEU A 431 11.79 8.23 8.04
C LEU A 431 11.81 6.82 7.41
N ASP A 432 12.99 6.21 7.36
CA ASP A 432 13.20 4.83 6.89
C ASP A 432 12.42 3.79 7.72
N ASP A 433 12.16 2.64 7.09
CA ASP A 433 11.78 1.40 7.78
C ASP A 433 13.04 0.57 8.10
N PHE A 434 12.95 -0.28 9.12
CA PHE A 434 14.09 -0.98 9.72
C PHE A 434 13.86 -2.49 9.84
N TYR A 435 13.40 -3.12 8.75
CA TYR A 435 13.19 -4.58 8.65
C TYR A 435 14.46 -5.38 8.37
N ASP A 436 15.36 -4.87 7.54
CA ASP A 436 16.53 -5.57 7.02
C ASP A 436 17.84 -5.18 7.73
N TRP A 437 17.87 -3.99 8.33
CA TRP A 437 18.99 -3.48 9.12
C TRP A 437 18.50 -2.76 10.40
N THR A 438 19.42 -2.48 11.34
CA THR A 438 19.14 -1.74 12.58
C THR A 438 20.40 -1.03 13.05
N PRO A 439 20.34 0.26 13.44
CA PRO A 439 21.52 1.04 13.84
C PRO A 439 22.19 0.54 15.11
N THR A 440 23.51 0.73 15.18
CA THR A 440 24.36 0.24 16.27
C THR A 440 23.94 0.84 17.61
N GLY A 441 23.65 -0.03 18.59
CA GLY A 441 23.39 0.37 19.97
C GLY A 441 21.95 0.83 20.27
N VAL A 442 21.08 0.97 19.26
CA VAL A 442 19.67 1.35 19.44
C VAL A 442 18.75 0.26 18.90
N SER A 443 17.85 -0.26 19.73
CA SER A 443 17.03 -1.45 19.40
C SER A 443 15.53 -1.30 19.62
N LYS A 444 15.08 -0.16 20.17
CA LYS A 444 13.66 0.15 20.44
C LYS A 444 13.33 1.56 20.00
N PHE A 445 12.55 1.68 18.94
CA PHE A 445 12.08 2.94 18.35
C PHE A 445 10.92 2.62 17.40
N VAL A 446 9.98 3.54 17.17
CA VAL A 446 8.72 3.24 16.47
C VAL A 446 8.95 2.89 14.99
N MET A 447 9.95 3.50 14.35
CA MET A 447 10.30 3.18 12.95
C MET A 447 10.90 1.78 12.76
N ARG A 448 11.29 1.11 13.84
CA ARG A 448 11.57 -0.34 13.83
C ARG A 448 10.32 -1.06 14.32
N ALA A 449 9.46 -1.43 13.36
CA ALA A 449 8.14 -1.98 13.60
C ALA A 449 8.12 -3.06 14.70
N GLY A 450 7.20 -2.91 15.66
CA GLY A 450 7.05 -3.83 16.79
C GLY A 450 8.11 -3.73 17.91
N SER A 451 9.17 -2.91 17.76
CA SER A 451 10.21 -2.76 18.79
C SER A 451 9.88 -1.72 19.87
N SER A 452 8.98 -0.78 19.57
CA SER A 452 8.41 0.20 20.49
C SER A 452 6.89 0.31 20.30
N ALA A 453 6.17 0.71 21.34
CA ALA A 453 4.72 0.98 21.30
C ALA A 453 4.39 2.45 20.99
N SER A 454 5.37 3.34 21.05
CA SER A 454 5.25 4.78 20.81
C SER A 454 6.53 5.35 20.21
N ILE A 455 6.43 6.58 19.70
CA ILE A 455 7.59 7.41 19.36
C ILE A 455 8.56 7.45 20.55
N THR A 456 9.85 7.36 20.29
CA THR A 456 10.93 7.42 21.28
C THR A 456 11.81 8.64 21.07
N GLU A 457 12.72 8.93 22.01
CA GLU A 457 13.74 9.97 21.83
C GLU A 457 14.56 9.76 20.55
N PHE A 458 14.86 8.51 20.16
CA PHE A 458 15.61 8.24 18.94
C PHE A 458 14.81 8.58 17.68
N ASP A 459 13.53 8.24 17.63
CA ASP A 459 12.64 8.64 16.54
C ASP A 459 12.54 10.16 16.40
N GLY A 460 12.40 10.87 17.53
CA GLY A 460 12.41 12.33 17.57
C GLY A 460 13.72 12.95 17.08
N TRP A 461 14.87 12.32 17.36
CA TRP A 461 16.16 12.77 16.80
C TRP A 461 16.34 12.44 15.32
N MET A 462 15.80 11.33 14.81
CA MET A 462 15.75 11.05 13.36
C MET A 462 14.88 12.11 12.65
N LEU A 463 13.74 12.48 13.23
CA LEU A 463 12.87 13.55 12.73
C LEU A 463 13.61 14.91 12.69
N ARG A 464 14.34 15.26 13.76
CA ARG A 464 15.23 16.44 13.79
C ARG A 464 16.34 16.39 12.74
N ASP A 465 16.89 15.20 12.47
CA ASP A 465 17.94 15.02 11.46
C ASP A 465 17.41 15.30 10.05
N TRP A 466 16.22 14.79 9.73
CA TRP A 466 15.49 15.13 8.51
C TRP A 466 15.21 16.63 8.38
N TRP A 467 14.70 17.28 9.45
CA TRP A 467 14.45 18.72 9.42
C TRP A 467 15.72 19.51 9.11
N ARG A 468 16.87 19.24 9.75
CA ARG A 468 18.07 20.05 9.53
C ARG A 468 18.64 19.94 8.11
N HIS A 469 18.42 18.84 7.40
CA HIS A 469 18.87 18.67 6.02
C HIS A 469 17.89 19.25 5.00
N LEU A 470 16.58 19.15 5.24
CA LEU A 470 15.59 19.71 4.33
C LEU A 470 15.40 21.22 4.52
N LYS A 471 15.46 21.73 5.75
CA LYS A 471 15.20 23.13 6.12
C LYS A 471 15.73 24.19 5.13
N PRO A 472 17.00 24.14 4.66
CA PRO A 472 17.55 25.19 3.77
C PRO A 472 16.77 25.37 2.46
N ARG A 473 16.05 24.34 1.98
CA ARG A 473 15.24 24.42 0.75
C ARG A 473 14.02 25.34 0.88
N TYR A 474 13.60 25.64 2.11
CA TYR A 474 12.48 26.53 2.44
C TYR A 474 12.92 27.99 2.68
N GLY A 475 14.24 28.27 2.62
CA GLY A 475 14.79 29.61 2.89
C GLY A 475 14.79 30.01 4.37
N LEU A 476 14.82 29.02 5.27
CA LEU A 476 14.79 29.17 6.74
C LEU A 476 16.16 28.88 7.39
#